data_AF-A0A8B9QNX7-F1
#
_entry.id   AF-A0A8B9QNX7-F1
#
_cell.length_a   1.000
_cell.length_b   1.000
_cell.length_c   1.000
_cell.angle_alpha   90.00
_cell.angle_beta   90.00
_cell.angle_gamma   90.00
#
_symmetry.space_group_name_H-M   'P 1'
#
loop_
_entity.id
_entity.type
_entity.pdbx_description
1 polymer ?
#
loop_
_entity_poly.entity_id
_entity_poly.type
_entity_poly.pdbx_seq_one_letter_code
_entity_poly.pdbx_strand_id
1 'polypeptide(L)'
;MIRNPDFDSFVCCAFCSKIISPPPSPATSDRIREYKPFKIRYYTHQDILGKFLKSFPCKLRFRNTQKAADTHTEDAVEKALKEAAANHNAFVQDLKQKHGKELREAVRKAKTEMQQSMADEQKREVEAVEQRMAHRLQRALLECAHKKVQTIAEARRQEREAPLNETARQQRLKHILFLNANITNLTKDPKVLFFMTDLLKKSGDEYCPGIIQRKNQCETEKQLREAETLHHQELEKVMITLEAAEDQVKTLIQKLEKMTAWKDSLETEIQATRQAFQKYIDATFPNLSPGQADFILPLRKAFQQKDTPKEAESDKEYKRAGT
;
A
#
# COMPACT_ATOMS: atom_id res chain seq x y z
N MET A 1 -11.17 -46.88 -49.47
CA MET A 1 -10.20 -47.95 -49.15
C MET A 1 -8.82 -47.34 -49.16
N ILE A 2 -8.18 -47.22 -48.00
CA ILE A 2 -6.80 -46.71 -47.92
C ILE A 2 -5.89 -47.93 -48.15
N ARG A 3 -5.10 -47.92 -49.23
CA ARG A 3 -4.11 -48.97 -49.50
C ARG A 3 -2.78 -48.49 -48.92
N ASN A 4 -2.25 -49.24 -47.97
CA ASN A 4 -0.90 -49.02 -47.43
C ASN A 4 0.09 -49.84 -48.28
N PRO A 5 1.11 -49.23 -48.90
CA PRO A 5 2.06 -49.94 -49.76
C PRO A 5 3.00 -50.91 -49.01
N ASP A 6 3.07 -50.86 -47.68
CA ASP A 6 4.01 -51.70 -46.90
C ASP A 6 3.43 -53.05 -46.43
N PHE A 7 2.18 -53.37 -46.76
CA PHE A 7 1.56 -54.65 -46.40
C PHE A 7 0.79 -55.25 -47.59
N ASP A 8 1.28 -56.38 -48.09
CA ASP A 8 0.78 -57.04 -49.31
C ASP A 8 -0.67 -57.58 -49.24
N SER A 9 -1.41 -57.42 -48.13
CA SER A 9 -2.87 -57.69 -48.10
C SER A 9 -3.51 -57.42 -46.74
N PHE A 10 -4.03 -56.20 -46.51
CA PHE A 10 -5.08 -56.01 -45.48
C PHE A 10 -6.14 -55.00 -45.94
N VAL A 11 -7.39 -55.48 -46.09
CA VAL A 11 -8.56 -54.63 -46.32
C VAL A 11 -9.11 -54.20 -44.96
N CYS A 12 -8.80 -52.98 -44.53
CA CYS A 12 -9.43 -52.39 -43.35
C CYS A 12 -10.89 -52.03 -43.70
N CYS A 13 -11.84 -52.71 -43.06
CA CYS A 13 -13.25 -52.33 -43.12
C CYS A 13 -13.41 -50.97 -42.43
N ALA A 14 -13.93 -49.97 -43.15
CA ALA A 14 -13.98 -48.57 -42.72
C ALA A 14 -14.87 -48.27 -41.49
N PHE A 15 -15.45 -49.30 -40.86
CA PHE A 15 -16.37 -49.13 -39.73
C PHE A 15 -15.93 -49.79 -38.42
N CYS A 16 -14.92 -50.69 -38.42
CA CYS A 16 -14.62 -51.45 -37.20
C CYS A 16 -13.16 -51.81 -36.93
N SER A 17 -12.19 -51.31 -37.70
CA SER A 17 -10.73 -51.46 -37.42
C SER A 17 -10.22 -52.89 -37.21
N LYS A 18 -11.05 -53.92 -37.44
CA LYS A 18 -10.68 -55.33 -37.31
C LYS A 18 -10.03 -55.80 -38.60
N ILE A 19 -8.84 -56.37 -38.44
CA ILE A 19 -8.08 -56.98 -39.53
C ILE A 19 -8.78 -58.28 -39.92
N ILE A 20 -9.33 -58.34 -41.13
CA ILE A 20 -9.90 -59.56 -41.71
C ILE A 20 -8.79 -60.23 -42.51
N SER A 21 -8.48 -61.49 -42.18
CA SER A 21 -7.49 -62.28 -42.92
C SER A 21 -7.92 -62.45 -44.38
N PRO A 22 -6.99 -62.38 -45.34
CA PRO A 22 -7.33 -62.57 -46.75
C PRO A 22 -7.89 -63.98 -46.99
N PRO A 23 -8.81 -64.14 -47.95
CA PRO A 23 -9.32 -65.46 -48.32
C PRO A 23 -8.18 -66.36 -48.79
N PRO A 24 -8.27 -67.68 -48.53
CA PRO A 24 -7.21 -68.62 -48.91
C PRO A 24 -6.98 -68.63 -50.42
N SER A 25 -5.73 -68.82 -50.82
CA SER A 25 -5.35 -68.81 -52.24
C SER A 25 -6.10 -69.89 -53.05
N PRO A 26 -6.28 -69.70 -54.37
CA PRO A 26 -6.93 -70.69 -55.23
C PRO A 26 -6.30 -72.08 -55.12
N ALA A 27 -4.96 -72.16 -55.05
CA ALA A 27 -4.23 -73.42 -54.88
C ALA A 27 -4.54 -74.14 -53.54
N THR A 28 -4.83 -73.36 -52.48
CA THR A 28 -5.27 -73.91 -51.19
C THR A 28 -6.72 -74.40 -51.25
N SER A 29 -7.58 -73.69 -51.99
CA SER A 29 -8.98 -74.06 -52.20
C SER A 29 -9.13 -75.31 -53.08
N ASP A 30 -8.27 -75.47 -54.09
CA ASP A 30 -8.27 -76.64 -54.97
C ASP A 30 -7.81 -77.89 -54.21
N ARG A 31 -6.82 -77.78 -53.30
CA ARG A 31 -6.43 -78.87 -52.38
C ARG A 31 -7.56 -79.32 -51.46
N ILE A 32 -8.44 -78.41 -51.03
CA ILE A 32 -9.60 -78.75 -50.20
C ILE A 32 -10.66 -79.47 -51.05
N ARG A 33 -10.83 -79.08 -52.31
CA ARG A 33 -11.76 -79.73 -53.26
C ARG A 33 -11.26 -81.11 -53.73
N GLU A 34 -9.96 -81.30 -53.82
CA GLU A 34 -9.32 -82.58 -54.19
C GLU A 34 -9.23 -83.58 -53.02
N TYR A 35 -9.57 -83.18 -51.80
CA TYR A 35 -9.52 -84.08 -50.64
C TYR A 35 -10.61 -85.15 -50.74
N LYS A 36 -10.23 -86.31 -51.28
CA LYS A 36 -11.05 -87.53 -51.33
C LYS A 36 -10.71 -88.39 -50.11
N PRO A 37 -11.61 -88.55 -49.12
CA PRO A 37 -11.29 -89.33 -47.92
C PRO A 37 -11.07 -90.81 -48.28
N PHE A 38 -9.87 -91.32 -48.01
CA PHE A 38 -9.56 -92.75 -48.13
C PHE A 38 -10.28 -93.52 -47.01
N LYS A 39 -11.17 -94.44 -47.40
CA LYS A 39 -11.86 -95.46 -46.57
C LYS A 39 -12.42 -94.95 -45.23
N ILE A 40 -13.72 -94.68 -45.22
CA ILE A 40 -14.48 -94.47 -43.98
C ILE A 40 -14.45 -95.78 -43.17
N ARG A 41 -13.64 -95.83 -42.11
CA ARG A 41 -13.88 -96.76 -41.00
C ARG A 41 -14.85 -96.07 -40.06
N TYR A 42 -16.00 -96.69 -39.82
CA TYR A 42 -16.93 -96.27 -38.78
C TYR A 42 -16.26 -96.53 -37.43
N TYR A 43 -15.75 -95.48 -36.78
CA TYR A 43 -15.33 -95.55 -35.39
C TYR A 43 -16.58 -95.46 -34.52
N THR A 44 -16.85 -96.48 -33.72
CA THR A 44 -17.86 -96.37 -32.65
C THR A 44 -17.24 -95.57 -31.49
N HIS A 45 -18.08 -94.96 -30.64
CA HIS A 45 -17.62 -94.10 -29.53
C HIS A 45 -16.58 -94.77 -28.59
N GLN A 46 -16.50 -96.10 -28.58
CA GLN A 46 -15.49 -96.86 -27.83
C GLN A 46 -14.07 -96.73 -28.41
N ASP A 47 -13.90 -96.60 -29.73
CA ASP A 47 -12.56 -96.51 -30.35
C ASP A 47 -11.88 -95.17 -30.11
N ILE A 48 -12.68 -94.10 -29.95
CA ILE A 48 -12.18 -92.76 -29.64
C ILE A 48 -11.81 -92.67 -28.15
N LEU A 49 -12.60 -93.28 -27.26
CA LEU A 49 -12.36 -93.24 -25.81
C LEU A 49 -11.27 -94.23 -25.35
N GLY A 50 -11.07 -95.35 -26.05
CA GLY A 50 -10.11 -96.39 -25.67
C GLY A 50 -8.63 -96.00 -25.82
N LYS A 51 -8.28 -95.10 -26.76
CA LYS A 51 -6.89 -94.64 -26.96
C LYS A 51 -6.52 -93.43 -26.08
N PHE A 52 -7.47 -92.61 -25.67
CA PHE A 52 -7.20 -91.45 -24.82
C PHE A 52 -6.91 -91.81 -23.35
N LEU A 53 -7.26 -93.01 -22.89
CA LEU A 53 -7.07 -93.39 -21.48
C LEU A 53 -5.72 -94.03 -21.15
N LYS A 54 -4.86 -94.36 -22.14
CA LYS A 54 -3.53 -94.96 -21.87
C LYS A 54 -2.34 -94.01 -21.98
N SER A 55 -2.56 -92.69 -22.11
CA SER A 55 -1.48 -91.70 -22.09
C SER A 55 -1.84 -90.43 -21.31
N PHE A 56 -2.19 -90.56 -20.03
CA PHE A 56 -2.23 -89.40 -19.13
C PHE A 56 -1.40 -89.58 -17.86
N PRO A 57 -0.10 -89.25 -17.93
CA PRO A 57 0.60 -88.53 -16.86
C PRO A 57 0.61 -87.00 -17.09
N CYS A 58 -0.03 -86.47 -18.14
CA CYS A 58 0.16 -85.08 -18.57
C CYS A 58 -0.72 -84.01 -17.90
N LYS A 59 -1.81 -84.34 -17.20
CA LYS A 59 -2.65 -83.31 -16.54
C LYS A 59 -1.99 -82.68 -15.30
N LEU A 60 -1.08 -83.40 -14.64
CA LEU A 60 -0.34 -82.88 -13.48
C LEU A 60 0.83 -81.98 -13.90
N ARG A 61 1.52 -82.30 -15.00
CA ARG A 61 2.67 -81.51 -15.50
C ARG A 61 2.26 -80.16 -16.11
N PHE A 62 1.15 -80.10 -16.85
CA PHE A 62 0.65 -78.82 -17.40
C PHE A 62 0.14 -77.86 -16.31
N ARG A 63 -0.55 -78.37 -15.26
CA ARG A 63 -1.00 -77.53 -14.14
C ARG A 63 0.15 -76.98 -13.30
N ASN A 64 1.19 -77.78 -13.07
CA ASN A 64 2.34 -77.35 -12.27
C ASN A 64 3.25 -76.38 -13.04
N THR A 65 3.40 -76.54 -14.35
CA THR A 65 4.16 -75.60 -15.20
C THR A 65 3.43 -74.28 -15.42
N GLN A 66 2.09 -74.28 -15.49
CA GLN A 66 1.30 -73.04 -15.56
C GLN A 66 1.36 -72.25 -14.25
N LYS A 67 1.20 -72.92 -13.10
CA LYS A 67 1.35 -72.28 -11.78
C LYS A 67 2.77 -71.73 -11.54
N ALA A 68 3.80 -72.43 -12.02
CA ALA A 68 5.18 -71.94 -11.96
C ALA A 68 5.39 -70.72 -12.88
N ALA A 69 4.79 -70.70 -14.07
CA ALA A 69 4.84 -69.53 -14.95
C ALA A 69 4.10 -68.32 -14.38
N ASP A 70 2.89 -68.54 -13.82
CA ASP A 70 2.07 -67.49 -13.23
C ASP A 70 2.78 -66.87 -12.00
N THR A 71 3.37 -67.69 -11.12
CA THR A 71 4.15 -67.21 -9.97
C THR A 71 5.41 -66.43 -10.38
N HIS A 72 6.12 -66.84 -11.43
CA HIS A 72 7.24 -66.07 -11.97
C HIS A 72 6.82 -64.72 -12.58
N THR A 73 5.62 -64.65 -13.17
CA THR A 73 5.08 -63.37 -13.67
C THR A 73 4.65 -62.45 -12.53
N GLU A 74 4.06 -62.99 -11.47
CA GLU A 74 3.69 -62.24 -10.27
C GLU A 74 4.94 -61.68 -9.56
N ASP A 75 5.97 -62.51 -9.37
CA ASP A 75 7.25 -62.08 -8.78
C ASP A 75 7.94 -60.99 -9.60
N ALA A 76 7.87 -61.07 -10.93
CA ALA A 76 8.43 -60.06 -11.82
C ALA A 76 7.66 -58.73 -11.75
N VAL A 77 6.33 -58.79 -11.68
CA VAL A 77 5.48 -57.60 -11.48
C VAL A 77 5.72 -56.98 -10.11
N GLU A 78 5.81 -57.79 -9.06
CA GLU A 78 6.07 -57.29 -7.71
C GLU A 78 7.46 -56.63 -7.60
N LYS A 79 8.49 -57.20 -8.25
CA LYS A 79 9.80 -56.55 -8.37
C LYS A 79 9.72 -55.22 -9.11
N ALA A 80 9.05 -55.18 -10.26
CA ALA A 80 8.89 -53.96 -11.03
C ALA A 80 8.15 -52.87 -10.24
N LEU A 81 7.14 -53.24 -9.46
CA LEU A 81 6.41 -52.31 -8.58
C LEU A 81 7.30 -51.81 -7.43
N LYS A 82 8.10 -52.68 -6.80
CA LYS A 82 9.03 -52.28 -5.74
C LYS A 82 10.12 -51.34 -6.27
N GLU A 83 10.68 -51.63 -7.45
CA GLU A 83 11.67 -50.76 -8.10
C GLU A 83 11.06 -49.42 -8.53
N ALA A 84 9.86 -49.42 -9.11
CA ALA A 84 9.15 -48.20 -9.47
C ALA A 84 8.86 -47.33 -8.23
N ALA A 85 8.41 -47.94 -7.13
CA ALA A 85 8.19 -47.25 -5.86
C ALA A 85 9.49 -46.68 -5.27
N ALA A 86 10.59 -47.45 -5.30
CA ALA A 86 11.89 -47.01 -4.83
C ALA A 86 12.41 -45.82 -5.65
N ASN A 87 12.32 -45.89 -6.98
CA ASN A 87 12.73 -44.81 -7.88
C ASN A 87 11.87 -43.54 -7.68
N HIS A 88 10.56 -43.70 -7.53
CA HIS A 88 9.67 -42.58 -7.23
C HIS A 88 10.01 -41.93 -5.90
N ASN A 89 10.22 -42.72 -4.85
CA ASN A 89 10.59 -42.21 -3.53
C ASN A 89 11.94 -41.47 -3.55
N ALA A 90 12.94 -42.00 -4.26
CA ALA A 90 14.23 -41.34 -4.44
C ALA A 90 14.08 -40.00 -5.16
N PHE A 91 13.28 -39.95 -6.23
CA PHE A 91 12.99 -38.71 -6.96
C PHE A 91 12.26 -37.67 -6.09
N VAL A 92 11.27 -38.09 -5.31
CA VAL A 92 10.54 -37.21 -4.38
C VAL A 92 11.48 -36.67 -3.30
N GLN A 93 12.41 -37.47 -2.78
CA GLN A 93 13.40 -37.00 -1.81
C GLN A 93 14.38 -35.98 -2.42
N ASP A 94 14.88 -36.23 -3.64
CA ASP A 94 15.75 -35.29 -4.35
C ASP A 94 15.03 -33.95 -4.61
N LEU A 95 13.78 -33.99 -5.07
CA LEU A 95 12.95 -32.80 -5.23
C LEU A 95 12.75 -32.03 -3.92
N LYS A 96 12.44 -32.73 -2.82
CA LYS A 96 12.31 -32.09 -1.50
C LYS A 96 13.60 -31.40 -1.09
N GLN A 97 14.76 -32.02 -1.36
CA GLN A 97 16.06 -31.45 -1.03
C GLN A 97 16.37 -30.21 -1.89
N LYS A 98 16.09 -30.25 -3.19
CA LYS A 98 16.26 -29.13 -4.12
C LYS A 98 15.38 -27.94 -3.73
N HIS A 99 14.08 -28.15 -3.57
CA HIS A 99 13.16 -27.10 -3.12
C HIS A 99 13.56 -26.55 -1.75
N GLY A 100 14.00 -27.41 -0.81
CA GLY A 100 14.49 -26.97 0.48
C GLY A 100 15.74 -26.07 0.41
N LYS A 101 16.62 -26.30 -0.58
CA LYS A 101 17.79 -25.41 -0.83
C LYS A 101 17.34 -24.08 -1.44
N GLU A 102 16.50 -24.10 -2.46
CA GLU A 102 15.96 -22.90 -3.11
C GLU A 102 15.20 -22.00 -2.14
N LEU A 103 14.34 -22.59 -1.29
CA LEU A 103 13.62 -21.87 -0.24
C LEU A 103 14.59 -21.19 0.74
N ARG A 104 15.65 -21.88 1.18
CA ARG A 104 16.66 -21.28 2.07
C ARG A 104 17.40 -20.12 1.40
N GLU A 105 17.74 -20.26 0.12
CA GLU A 105 18.40 -19.19 -0.64
C GLU A 105 17.49 -18.00 -0.88
N ALA A 106 16.22 -18.24 -1.25
CA ALA A 106 15.22 -17.20 -1.44
C ALA A 106 14.95 -16.44 -0.13
N VAL A 107 14.80 -17.15 0.99
CA VAL A 107 14.64 -16.52 2.32
C VAL A 107 15.88 -15.70 2.69
N ARG A 108 17.08 -16.20 2.40
CA ARG A 108 18.31 -15.44 2.65
C ARG A 108 18.37 -14.16 1.82
N LYS A 109 18.05 -14.24 0.52
CA LYS A 109 18.01 -13.07 -0.38
C LYS A 109 16.97 -12.04 0.06
N ALA A 110 15.74 -12.49 0.32
CA ALA A 110 14.67 -11.63 0.80
C ALA A 110 15.03 -10.94 2.13
N LYS A 111 15.69 -11.68 3.05
CA LYS A 111 16.17 -11.09 4.31
C LYS A 111 17.23 -10.00 4.08
N THR A 112 18.16 -10.21 3.16
CA THR A 112 19.17 -9.21 2.84
C THR A 112 18.58 -7.99 2.13
N GLU A 113 17.66 -8.19 1.20
CA GLU A 113 16.95 -7.10 0.50
C GLU A 113 16.10 -6.28 1.48
N MET A 114 15.40 -6.95 2.39
CA MET A 114 14.64 -6.28 3.46
C MET A 114 15.56 -5.46 4.36
N GLN A 115 16.70 -5.99 4.78
CA GLN A 115 17.67 -5.25 5.60
C GLN A 115 18.24 -4.04 4.86
N GLN A 116 18.52 -4.16 3.56
CA GLN A 116 18.98 -3.04 2.73
C GLN A 116 17.90 -1.97 2.59
N SER A 117 16.66 -2.36 2.29
CA SER A 117 15.52 -1.44 2.19
C SER A 117 15.30 -0.66 3.49
N MET A 118 15.36 -1.35 4.64
CA MET A 118 15.23 -0.70 5.95
C MET A 118 16.38 0.29 6.21
N ALA A 119 17.62 -0.07 5.86
CA ALA A 119 18.77 0.81 6.03
C ALA A 119 18.67 2.07 5.13
N ASP A 120 18.17 1.91 3.90
CA ASP A 120 18.00 3.02 2.96
C ASP A 120 16.82 3.93 3.35
N GLU A 121 15.75 3.40 3.94
CA GLU A 121 14.69 4.21 4.57
C GLU A 121 15.25 5.02 5.74
N GLN A 122 16.01 4.40 6.65
CA GLN A 122 16.63 5.10 7.77
C GLN A 122 17.55 6.23 7.31
N LYS A 123 18.37 6.01 6.28
CA LYS A 123 19.21 7.06 5.70
C LYS A 123 18.38 8.23 5.16
N ARG A 124 17.32 7.94 4.40
CA ARG A 124 16.42 8.97 3.86
C ARG A 124 15.74 9.78 4.97
N GLU A 125 15.34 9.12 6.06
CA GLU A 125 14.76 9.80 7.23
C GLU A 125 15.78 10.71 7.93
N VAL A 126 17.00 10.22 8.16
CA VAL A 126 18.08 11.00 8.76
C VAL A 126 18.41 12.22 7.91
N GLU A 127 18.61 12.05 6.60
CA GLU A 127 18.88 13.15 5.67
C GLU A 127 17.74 14.19 5.68
N ALA A 128 16.48 13.75 5.71
CA ALA A 128 15.34 14.67 5.78
C ALA A 128 15.29 15.44 7.12
N VAL A 129 15.65 14.79 8.24
CA VAL A 129 15.77 15.47 9.54
C VAL A 129 16.91 16.48 9.52
N GLU A 130 18.06 16.11 8.98
CA GLU A 130 19.23 17.00 8.87
C GLU A 130 18.92 18.22 8.01
N GLN A 131 18.26 18.05 6.86
CA GLN A 131 17.83 19.16 6.01
C GLN A 131 16.87 20.11 6.74
N ARG A 132 15.88 19.56 7.46
CA ARG A 132 14.95 20.36 8.27
C ARG A 132 15.69 21.12 9.37
N MET A 133 16.66 20.48 10.03
CA MET A 133 17.46 21.12 11.07
C MET A 133 18.37 22.21 10.50
N ALA A 134 19.05 21.95 9.38
CA ALA A 134 19.89 22.92 8.68
C ALA A 134 19.10 24.17 8.28
N HIS A 135 17.89 23.98 7.74
CA HIS A 135 16.99 25.09 7.40
C HIS A 135 16.58 25.91 8.62
N ARG A 136 16.24 25.24 9.74
CA ARG A 136 15.91 25.92 11.01
C ARG A 136 17.10 26.73 11.53
N LEU A 137 18.30 26.16 11.49
CA LEU A 137 19.53 26.84 11.90
C LEU A 137 19.81 28.05 11.00
N GLN A 138 19.67 27.91 9.68
CA GLN A 138 19.86 29.02 8.75
C GLN A 138 18.87 30.16 9.00
N ARG A 139 17.59 29.85 9.25
CA ARG A 139 16.59 30.85 9.63
C ARG A 139 16.96 31.56 10.93
N ALA A 140 17.33 30.82 11.96
CA ALA A 140 17.75 31.38 13.25
C ALA A 140 18.99 32.28 13.11
N LEU A 141 19.96 31.91 12.26
CA LEU A 141 21.13 32.73 11.96
C LEU A 141 20.75 34.04 11.26
N LEU A 142 19.84 34.00 10.29
CA LEU A 142 19.35 35.20 9.61
C LEU A 142 18.59 36.13 10.57
N GLU A 143 17.72 35.58 11.41
CA GLU A 143 17.01 36.35 12.44
C GLU A 143 17.96 36.98 13.45
N CYS A 144 19.00 36.25 13.88
CA CYS A 144 20.03 36.77 14.77
C CYS A 144 20.82 37.90 14.11
N ALA A 145 21.21 37.73 12.84
CA ALA A 145 21.89 38.76 12.08
C ALA A 145 21.02 40.03 11.93
N HIS A 146 19.73 39.86 11.64
CA HIS A 146 18.79 40.96 11.54
C HIS A 146 18.64 41.72 12.86
N LYS A 147 18.40 41.00 13.98
CA LYS A 147 18.33 41.58 15.32
C LYS A 147 19.63 42.30 15.70
N LYS A 148 20.79 41.76 15.34
CA LYS A 148 22.09 42.43 15.56
C LYS A 148 22.18 43.76 14.81
N VAL A 149 21.75 43.80 13.54
CA VAL A 149 21.75 45.05 12.77
C VAL A 149 20.77 46.07 13.35
N GLN A 150 19.56 45.65 13.74
CA GLN A 150 18.57 46.51 14.38
C GLN A 150 19.09 47.11 15.68
N THR A 151 19.61 46.27 16.58
CA THR A 151 20.15 46.73 17.88
C THR A 151 21.34 47.67 17.72
N ILE A 152 22.24 47.42 16.77
CA ILE A 152 23.34 48.34 16.45
C ILE A 152 22.80 49.66 15.89
N ALA A 153 21.78 49.62 15.02
CA ALA A 153 21.19 50.82 14.45
C ALA A 153 20.48 51.66 15.51
N GLU A 154 19.75 51.04 16.43
CA GLU A 154 19.10 51.69 17.57
C GLU A 154 20.14 52.32 18.52
N ALA A 155 21.18 51.58 18.89
CA ALA A 155 22.27 52.12 19.71
C ALA A 155 22.93 53.33 19.05
N ARG A 156 23.22 53.27 17.74
CA ARG A 156 23.79 54.40 16.98
C ARG A 156 22.83 55.59 16.89
N ARG A 157 21.51 55.37 16.81
CA ARG A 157 20.52 56.46 16.84
C ARG A 157 20.54 57.13 18.20
N GLN A 158 20.51 56.36 19.28
CA GLN A 158 20.58 56.89 20.64
C GLN A 158 21.87 57.69 20.89
N GLU A 159 23.02 57.20 20.43
CA GLU A 159 24.29 57.94 20.49
C GLU A 159 24.26 59.29 19.76
N ARG A 160 23.53 59.38 18.63
CA ARG A 160 23.39 60.62 17.87
C ARG A 160 22.37 61.58 18.49
N GLU A 161 21.27 61.04 19.00
CA GLU A 161 20.16 61.82 19.55
C GLU A 161 20.49 62.38 20.95
N ALA A 162 21.26 61.67 21.78
CA ALA A 162 21.65 62.13 23.11
C ALA A 162 22.31 63.53 23.12
N PRO A 163 23.40 63.80 22.38
CA PRO A 163 24.03 65.13 22.37
C PRO A 163 23.14 66.18 21.70
N LEU A 164 22.37 65.82 20.67
CA LEU A 164 21.44 66.76 20.02
C LEU A 164 20.32 67.18 20.98
N ASN A 165 19.75 66.23 21.72
CA ASN A 165 18.70 66.48 22.71
C ASN A 165 19.24 67.26 23.91
N GLU A 166 20.45 66.97 24.37
CA GLU A 166 21.12 67.76 25.43
C GLU A 166 21.40 69.20 24.98
N THR A 167 21.91 69.37 23.76
CA THR A 167 22.17 70.71 23.19
C THR A 167 20.86 71.48 23.00
N ALA A 168 19.82 70.85 22.46
CA ALA A 168 18.50 71.45 22.33
C ALA A 168 17.88 71.80 23.69
N ARG A 169 18.06 70.95 24.71
CA ARG A 169 17.62 71.21 26.09
C ARG A 169 18.37 72.41 26.68
N GLN A 170 19.68 72.48 26.50
CA GLN A 170 20.48 73.63 26.94
C GLN A 170 20.09 74.92 26.21
N GLN A 171 19.85 74.87 24.90
CA GLN A 171 19.37 76.02 24.12
C GLN A 171 17.98 76.49 24.61
N ARG A 172 17.05 75.55 24.85
CA ARG A 172 15.73 75.88 25.43
C ARG A 172 15.86 76.52 26.80
N LEU A 173 16.72 76.00 27.67
CA LEU A 173 16.97 76.58 29.00
C LEU A 173 17.59 77.98 28.90
N LYS A 174 18.59 78.18 28.03
CA LYS A 174 19.18 79.50 27.76
C LYS A 174 18.14 80.48 27.22
N HIS A 175 17.28 80.06 26.30
CA HIS A 175 16.20 80.87 25.75
C HIS A 175 15.17 81.23 26.82
N ILE A 176 14.79 80.30 27.71
CA ILE A 176 13.89 80.57 28.84
C ILE A 176 14.53 81.56 29.82
N LEU A 177 15.81 81.40 30.15
CA LEU A 177 16.53 82.35 31.00
C LEU A 177 16.62 83.74 30.37
N PHE A 178 16.89 83.82 29.06
CA PHE A 178 16.90 85.07 28.30
C PHE A 178 15.52 85.72 28.24
N LEU A 179 14.45 84.94 27.99
CA LEU A 179 13.08 85.43 28.02
C LEU A 179 12.71 85.92 29.43
N ASN A 180 13.09 85.22 30.49
CA ASN A 180 12.81 85.66 31.86
C ASN A 180 13.57 86.94 32.20
N ALA A 181 14.83 87.08 31.78
CA ALA A 181 15.62 88.30 31.93
C ALA A 181 15.05 89.46 31.10
N ASN A 182 14.57 89.19 29.89
CA ASN A 182 13.89 90.17 29.08
C ASN A 182 12.53 90.52 29.66
N ILE A 183 11.73 89.59 30.15
CA ILE A 183 10.45 89.88 30.79
C ILE A 183 10.67 90.71 32.06
N THR A 184 11.70 90.46 32.86
CA THR A 184 12.04 91.31 34.03
C THR A 184 12.61 92.68 33.64
N ASN A 185 13.25 92.81 32.47
CA ASN A 185 13.72 94.10 31.94
C ASN A 185 12.61 94.87 31.18
N LEU A 186 11.66 94.17 30.56
CA LEU A 186 10.57 94.69 29.72
C LEU A 186 9.29 94.97 30.51
N THR A 187 9.13 94.38 31.70
CA THR A 187 8.10 94.79 32.67
C THR A 187 8.35 96.21 33.23
N LYS A 188 9.49 96.83 32.91
CA LYS A 188 9.80 98.22 33.25
C LYS A 188 9.46 99.22 32.15
N ASP A 189 9.15 98.78 30.91
CA ASP A 189 8.91 99.68 29.78
C ASP A 189 7.68 99.29 28.92
N PRO A 190 6.60 100.12 28.91
CA PRO A 190 5.33 99.79 28.26
C PRO A 190 5.35 99.78 26.71
N LYS A 191 6.46 100.21 26.06
CA LYS A 191 6.56 100.28 24.60
C LYS A 191 6.81 98.93 23.93
N VAL A 192 7.38 97.94 24.63
CA VAL A 192 7.80 96.67 24.02
C VAL A 192 6.67 95.64 23.92
N LEU A 193 5.66 95.76 24.79
CA LEU A 193 4.45 94.93 24.74
C LEU A 193 3.64 95.12 23.43
N PHE A 194 3.74 96.31 22.83
CA PHE A 194 3.11 96.66 21.55
C PHE A 194 3.87 96.07 20.33
N PHE A 195 5.20 96.04 20.36
CA PHE A 195 5.99 95.44 19.27
C PHE A 195 5.89 93.90 19.23
N MET A 196 5.74 93.26 20.40
CA MET A 196 5.64 91.80 20.49
C MET A 196 4.30 91.28 19.96
N THR A 197 3.22 92.05 20.14
CA THR A 197 1.89 91.75 19.59
C THR A 197 1.81 91.98 18.08
N ASP A 198 2.63 92.87 17.53
CA ASP A 198 2.72 93.14 16.09
C ASP A 198 3.57 92.09 15.34
N LEU A 199 4.58 91.51 15.99
CA LEU A 199 5.39 90.40 15.45
C LEU A 199 4.64 89.06 15.44
N LEU A 200 3.83 88.77 16.47
CA LEU A 200 2.97 87.57 16.53
C LEU A 200 1.90 87.55 15.45
N LYS A 201 1.46 88.72 14.96
CA LYS A 201 0.55 88.83 13.80
C LYS A 201 1.25 88.59 12.46
N LYS A 202 2.56 88.83 12.37
CA LYS A 202 3.35 88.70 11.13
C LYS A 202 3.94 87.30 10.92
N SER A 203 4.12 86.52 11.99
CA SER A 203 4.60 85.13 11.90
C SER A 203 3.52 84.10 11.54
N GLY A 204 2.28 84.54 11.32
CA GLY A 204 1.17 83.67 10.89
C GLY A 204 1.29 83.15 9.46
N ASP A 205 2.10 83.81 8.63
CA ASP A 205 2.12 83.58 7.18
C ASP A 205 3.33 82.75 6.69
N GLU A 206 4.25 82.36 7.57
CA GLU A 206 5.43 81.52 7.25
C GLU A 206 5.21 80.02 7.53
N TYR A 207 3.97 79.61 7.81
CA TYR A 207 3.58 78.24 8.15
C TYR A 207 3.00 77.48 6.92
N CYS A 208 3.79 77.29 5.86
CA CYS A 208 3.32 76.61 4.64
C CYS A 208 3.95 75.24 4.28
N PRO A 209 5.14 74.83 4.78
CA PRO A 209 5.66 73.48 4.48
C PRO A 209 4.94 72.35 5.24
N GLY A 210 4.55 72.60 6.49
CA GLY A 210 3.91 71.59 7.36
C GLY A 210 2.50 71.18 6.92
N ILE A 211 1.78 72.08 6.24
CA ILE A 211 0.43 71.80 5.72
C ILE A 211 0.50 70.81 4.55
N ILE A 212 1.49 70.97 3.65
CA ILE A 212 1.71 70.07 2.51
C ILE A 212 2.14 68.67 3.00
N GLN A 213 3.08 68.61 3.95
CA GLN A 213 3.52 67.33 4.53
C GLN A 213 2.38 66.58 5.24
N ARG A 214 1.54 67.28 6.03
CA ARG A 214 0.37 66.69 6.69
C ARG A 214 -0.69 66.22 5.70
N LYS A 215 -0.88 66.95 4.59
CA LYS A 215 -1.81 66.56 3.53
C LYS A 215 -1.35 65.26 2.86
N ASN A 216 -0.06 65.15 2.54
CA ASN A 216 0.52 63.92 1.98
C ASN A 216 0.41 62.74 2.96
N GLN A 217 0.66 62.96 4.26
CA GLN A 217 0.47 61.94 5.30
C GLN A 217 -1.00 61.48 5.38
N CYS A 218 -1.94 62.43 5.37
CA CYS A 218 -3.37 62.13 5.38
C CYS A 218 -3.81 61.36 4.13
N GLU A 219 -3.26 61.67 2.96
CA GLU A 219 -3.52 60.93 1.72
C GLU A 219 -2.97 59.49 1.78
N THR A 220 -1.76 59.30 2.32
CA THR A 220 -1.20 57.94 2.52
C THR A 220 -1.98 57.12 3.56
N GLU A 221 -2.48 57.75 4.62
CA GLU A 221 -3.32 57.08 5.62
C GLU A 221 -4.68 56.68 5.03
N LYS A 222 -5.27 57.51 4.15
CA LYS A 222 -6.51 57.16 3.44
C LYS A 222 -6.31 55.95 2.54
N GLN A 223 -5.24 55.94 1.75
CA GLN A 223 -4.90 54.81 0.88
C GLN A 223 -4.65 53.53 1.70
N LEU A 224 -3.99 53.66 2.86
CA LEU A 224 -3.79 52.53 3.77
C LEU A 224 -5.13 51.98 4.28
N ARG A 225 -6.05 52.85 4.72
CA ARG A 225 -7.38 52.43 5.18
C ARG A 225 -8.23 51.80 4.08
N GLU A 226 -8.13 52.31 2.85
CA GLU A 226 -8.80 51.72 1.70
C GLU A 226 -8.24 50.31 1.40
N ALA A 227 -6.91 50.14 1.44
CA ALA A 227 -6.28 48.83 1.29
C ALA A 227 -6.67 47.86 2.43
N GLU A 228 -6.74 48.33 3.67
CA GLU A 228 -7.17 47.54 4.83
C GLU A 228 -8.64 47.07 4.69
N THR A 229 -9.54 47.92 4.21
CA THR A 229 -10.95 47.52 4.03
C THR A 229 -11.11 46.52 2.90
N LEU A 230 -10.35 46.65 1.80
CA LEU A 230 -10.31 45.66 0.73
C LEU A 230 -9.79 44.30 1.23
N HIS A 231 -8.70 44.30 1.97
CA HIS A 231 -8.16 43.07 2.56
C HIS A 231 -9.14 42.42 3.56
N HIS A 232 -9.86 43.21 4.36
CA HIS A 232 -10.90 42.66 5.23
C HIS A 232 -12.03 42.01 4.45
N GLN A 233 -12.47 42.61 3.33
CA GLN A 233 -13.50 42.02 2.46
C GLN A 233 -13.00 40.73 1.78
N GLU A 234 -11.73 40.67 1.38
CA GLU A 234 -11.11 39.46 0.84
C GLU A 234 -11.06 38.34 1.90
N LEU A 235 -10.65 38.68 3.12
CA LEU A 235 -10.64 37.74 4.25
C LEU A 235 -12.04 37.23 4.57
N GLU A 236 -13.05 38.09 4.58
CA GLU A 236 -14.44 37.70 4.81
C GLU A 236 -14.95 36.72 3.74
N LYS A 237 -14.63 36.98 2.46
CA LYS A 237 -14.95 36.03 1.37
C LYS A 237 -14.28 34.68 1.58
N VAL A 238 -13.00 34.67 1.96
CA VAL A 238 -12.25 33.43 2.25
C VAL A 238 -12.88 32.69 3.43
N MET A 239 -13.25 33.40 4.50
CA MET A 239 -13.93 32.82 5.66
C MET A 239 -15.25 32.14 5.29
N ILE A 240 -16.10 32.80 4.50
CA ILE A 240 -17.36 32.21 4.03
C ILE A 240 -17.10 30.94 3.21
N THR A 241 -16.08 30.94 2.33
CA THR A 241 -15.73 29.73 1.56
C THR A 241 -15.17 28.61 2.43
N LEU A 242 -14.44 28.95 3.48
CA LEU A 242 -13.90 28.00 4.45
C LEU A 242 -15.03 27.35 5.26
N GLU A 243 -15.95 28.14 5.81
CA GLU A 243 -17.12 27.64 6.55
C GLU A 243 -17.96 26.70 5.68
N ALA A 244 -18.21 27.07 4.42
CA ALA A 244 -18.93 26.20 3.48
C ALA A 244 -18.19 24.88 3.21
N ALA A 245 -16.86 24.90 3.12
CA ALA A 245 -16.06 23.69 2.96
C ALA A 245 -16.06 22.82 4.22
N GLU A 246 -15.98 23.42 5.41
CA GLU A 246 -16.07 22.71 6.69
C GLU A 246 -17.42 22.01 6.85
N ASP A 247 -18.52 22.67 6.48
CA ASP A 247 -19.85 22.06 6.53
C ASP A 247 -19.97 20.89 5.54
N GLN A 248 -19.39 20.98 4.34
CA GLN A 248 -19.30 19.84 3.43
C GLN A 248 -18.54 18.68 4.07
N VAL A 249 -17.40 18.93 4.71
CA VAL A 249 -16.62 17.90 5.42
C VAL A 249 -17.45 17.26 6.53
N LYS A 250 -18.17 18.04 7.34
CA LYS A 250 -19.08 17.51 8.39
C LYS A 250 -20.15 16.61 7.78
N THR A 251 -20.76 17.00 6.66
CA THR A 251 -21.76 16.13 5.99
C THR A 251 -21.17 14.83 5.45
N LEU A 252 -19.93 14.86 4.93
CA LEU A 252 -19.23 13.67 4.46
C LEU A 252 -18.88 12.72 5.62
N ILE A 253 -18.43 13.26 6.76
CA ILE A 253 -18.18 12.47 7.97
C ILE A 253 -19.45 11.76 8.42
N GLN A 254 -20.58 12.47 8.52
CA GLN A 254 -21.86 11.85 8.89
C GLN A 254 -22.32 10.76 7.90
N LYS A 255 -22.06 10.94 6.60
CA LYS A 255 -22.35 9.90 5.58
C LYS A 255 -21.43 8.69 5.77
N LEU A 256 -20.15 8.89 6.03
CA LEU A 256 -19.19 7.82 6.28
C LEU A 256 -19.52 7.04 7.55
N GLU A 257 -19.95 7.70 8.62
CA GLU A 257 -20.41 7.05 9.85
C GLU A 257 -21.61 6.14 9.58
N LYS A 258 -22.62 6.63 8.84
CA LYS A 258 -23.77 5.82 8.43
C LYS A 258 -23.35 4.61 7.59
N MET A 259 -22.49 4.80 6.59
CA MET A 259 -21.99 3.69 5.76
C MET A 259 -21.17 2.68 6.56
N THR A 260 -20.40 3.14 7.56
CA THR A 260 -19.61 2.28 8.44
C THR A 260 -20.53 1.44 9.32
N ALA A 261 -21.55 2.05 9.94
CA ALA A 261 -22.54 1.32 10.74
C ALA A 261 -23.28 0.26 9.90
N TRP A 262 -23.64 0.58 8.65
CA TRP A 262 -24.27 -0.37 7.73
C TRP A 262 -23.33 -1.52 7.37
N LYS A 263 -22.06 -1.21 7.09
CA LYS A 263 -21.03 -2.22 6.82
C LYS A 263 -20.86 -3.16 8.01
N ASP A 264 -20.81 -2.63 9.23
CA ASP A 264 -20.63 -3.43 10.43
C ASP A 264 -21.84 -4.32 10.70
N SER A 265 -23.07 -3.81 10.51
CA SER A 265 -24.30 -4.62 10.59
C SER A 265 -24.33 -5.75 9.56
N LEU A 266 -23.89 -5.49 8.33
CA LEU A 266 -23.84 -6.53 7.29
C LEU A 266 -22.74 -7.56 7.60
N GLU A 267 -21.60 -7.15 8.13
CA GLU A 267 -20.55 -8.11 8.51
C GLU A 267 -20.98 -8.97 9.71
N THR A 268 -21.73 -8.42 10.68
CA THR A 268 -22.30 -9.23 11.78
C THR A 268 -23.33 -10.24 11.28
N GLU A 269 -24.22 -9.85 10.35
CA GLU A 269 -25.17 -10.78 9.71
C GLU A 269 -24.46 -11.89 8.92
N ILE A 270 -23.43 -11.53 8.14
CA ILE A 270 -22.62 -12.51 7.41
C ILE A 270 -21.91 -13.45 8.39
N GLN A 271 -21.40 -12.94 9.50
CA GLN A 271 -20.77 -13.78 10.51
C GLN A 271 -21.77 -14.72 11.20
N ALA A 272 -22.99 -14.24 11.50
CA ALA A 272 -24.05 -15.06 12.07
C ALA A 272 -24.48 -16.18 11.11
N THR A 273 -24.65 -15.87 9.82
CA THR A 273 -24.97 -16.88 8.79
C THR A 273 -23.84 -17.90 8.65
N ARG A 274 -22.56 -17.48 8.64
CA ARG A 274 -21.40 -18.40 8.65
C ARG A 274 -21.45 -19.36 9.85
N GLN A 275 -21.71 -18.85 11.04
CA GLN A 275 -21.84 -19.70 12.24
C GLN A 275 -23.00 -20.69 12.14
N ALA A 276 -24.14 -20.27 11.57
CA ALA A 276 -25.27 -21.17 11.33
C ALA A 276 -24.93 -22.27 10.32
N PHE A 277 -24.23 -21.93 9.22
CA PHE A 277 -23.75 -22.91 8.25
C PHE A 277 -22.75 -23.89 8.87
N GLN A 278 -21.81 -23.42 9.68
CA GLN A 278 -20.86 -24.29 10.37
C GLN A 278 -21.60 -25.29 11.27
N LYS A 279 -22.56 -24.83 12.08
CA LYS A 279 -23.41 -25.70 12.91
C LYS A 279 -24.15 -26.75 12.08
N TYR A 280 -24.66 -26.38 10.90
CA TYR A 280 -25.33 -27.31 10.00
C TYR A 280 -24.37 -28.38 9.45
N ILE A 281 -23.17 -27.99 9.05
CA ILE A 281 -22.13 -28.91 8.56
C ILE A 281 -21.72 -29.87 9.66
N ASP A 282 -21.45 -29.36 10.87
CA ASP A 282 -21.05 -30.16 12.03
C ASP A 282 -22.13 -31.19 12.39
N ALA A 283 -23.42 -30.82 12.27
CA ALA A 283 -24.54 -31.73 12.52
C ALA A 283 -24.75 -32.78 11.41
N THR A 284 -24.53 -32.41 10.14
CA THR A 284 -24.81 -33.29 8.99
C THR A 284 -23.63 -34.20 8.65
N PHE A 285 -22.40 -33.73 8.90
CA PHE A 285 -21.15 -34.39 8.52
C PHE A 285 -20.14 -34.37 9.67
N PRO A 286 -20.38 -35.11 10.77
CA PRO A 286 -19.52 -35.09 11.97
C PRO A 286 -18.10 -35.61 11.74
N ASN A 287 -17.86 -36.30 10.62
CA ASN A 287 -16.53 -36.82 10.25
C ASN A 287 -15.66 -35.79 9.48
N LEU A 288 -16.21 -34.63 9.12
CA LEU A 288 -15.41 -33.56 8.53
C LEU A 288 -14.58 -32.88 9.62
N SER A 289 -13.28 -32.74 9.36
CA SER A 289 -12.39 -32.01 10.27
C SER A 289 -12.72 -30.51 10.25
N PRO A 290 -12.64 -29.81 11.40
CA PRO A 290 -12.84 -28.36 11.44
C PRO A 290 -11.95 -27.65 10.42
N GLY A 291 -12.55 -26.78 9.61
CA GLY A 291 -11.86 -26.05 8.55
C GLY A 291 -11.84 -26.71 7.17
N GLN A 292 -12.26 -27.98 7.04
CA GLN A 292 -12.36 -28.63 5.71
C GLN A 292 -13.44 -28.01 4.82
N ALA A 293 -14.45 -27.35 5.39
CA ALA A 293 -15.51 -26.67 4.63
C ALA A 293 -15.26 -25.17 4.44
N ASP A 294 -14.13 -24.63 4.90
CA ASP A 294 -13.84 -23.19 4.86
C ASP A 294 -13.70 -22.65 3.43
N PHE A 295 -13.47 -23.52 2.44
CA PHE A 295 -13.45 -23.13 1.03
C PHE A 295 -14.85 -22.75 0.49
N ILE A 296 -15.92 -23.26 1.10
CA ILE A 296 -17.31 -22.96 0.71
C ILE A 296 -17.67 -21.54 1.13
N LEU A 297 -17.15 -21.09 2.27
CA LEU A 297 -17.33 -19.74 2.82
C LEU A 297 -15.98 -19.19 3.32
N PRO A 298 -15.14 -18.66 2.42
CA PRO A 298 -13.83 -18.14 2.78
C PRO A 298 -13.91 -17.09 3.90
N LEU A 299 -13.07 -17.26 4.92
CA LEU A 299 -12.96 -16.31 6.03
C LEU A 299 -12.52 -14.94 5.50
N ARG A 300 -13.37 -13.92 5.70
CA ARG A 300 -12.96 -12.53 5.50
C ARG A 300 -12.22 -12.08 6.75
N LYS A 301 -11.04 -11.49 6.57
CA LYS A 301 -10.35 -10.81 7.67
C LYS A 301 -11.23 -9.65 8.11
N ALA A 302 -11.60 -9.62 9.39
CA ALA A 302 -12.27 -8.47 9.97
C ALA A 302 -11.46 -7.21 9.62
N PHE A 303 -12.15 -6.18 9.15
CA PHE A 303 -11.52 -4.92 8.80
C PHE A 303 -11.06 -4.27 10.11
N GLN A 304 -9.79 -4.48 10.48
CA GLN A 304 -9.19 -3.73 11.57
C GLN A 304 -8.99 -2.30 11.06
N GLN A 305 -9.84 -1.38 11.51
CA GLN A 305 -9.48 0.04 11.48
C GLN A 305 -8.14 0.14 12.21
N LYS A 306 -7.10 0.57 11.49
CA LYS A 306 -5.88 1.05 12.15
C LYS A 306 -6.33 2.28 12.93
N ASP A 307 -6.58 2.08 14.23
CA ASP A 307 -6.71 3.19 15.16
C ASP A 307 -5.45 4.05 15.00
N THR A 308 -5.63 5.21 14.39
CA THR A 308 -4.67 6.29 14.57
C THR A 308 -4.73 6.61 16.06
N PRO A 309 -3.59 6.65 16.78
CA PRO A 309 -3.63 6.99 18.19
C PRO A 309 -4.26 8.37 18.31
N LYS A 310 -5.42 8.44 18.95
CA LYS A 310 -5.92 9.69 19.50
C LYS A 310 -4.81 10.18 20.43
N GLU A 311 -4.13 11.25 20.03
CA GLU A 311 -3.34 12.04 20.97
C GLU A 311 -4.30 12.40 22.10
N ALA A 312 -4.04 11.83 23.28
CA ALA A 312 -4.74 12.19 24.47
C ALA A 312 -4.47 13.67 24.72
N GLU A 313 -5.49 14.50 24.53
CA GLU A 313 -5.54 15.85 25.08
C GLU A 313 -5.31 15.73 26.58
N SER A 314 -4.07 16.02 27.01
CA SER A 314 -3.77 16.21 28.41
C SER A 314 -4.34 17.58 28.80
N ASP A 315 -5.51 17.57 29.41
CA ASP A 315 -5.99 18.69 30.22
C ASP A 315 -4.98 18.96 31.34
N LYS A 316 -4.06 19.89 31.08
CA LYS A 316 -3.26 20.53 32.13
C LYS A 316 -3.97 21.80 32.55
N GLU A 317 -4.82 21.61 33.56
CA GLU A 317 -5.40 22.61 34.43
C GLU A 317 -4.29 23.54 34.98
N TYR A 318 -4.15 24.73 34.38
CA TYR A 318 -3.31 25.79 34.92
C TYR A 318 -3.99 26.39 36.15
N LYS A 319 -3.59 25.93 37.34
CA LYS A 319 -3.86 26.65 38.59
C LYS A 319 -3.16 28.01 38.54
N ARG A 320 -3.96 29.08 38.52
CA ARG A 320 -3.50 30.44 38.87
C ARG A 320 -3.09 30.44 40.34
N ALA A 321 -1.78 30.53 40.59
CA ALA A 321 -1.27 31.00 41.88
C ALA A 321 -1.33 32.52 41.87
N GLY A 322 -2.14 33.09 42.76
CA GLY A 322 -2.05 34.49 43.12
C GLY A 322 -0.85 34.72 44.04
N THR A 323 -0.07 35.76 43.77
CA THR A 323 0.28 36.82 44.72
C THR A 323 0.86 38.00 43.95
#